data_AF-A0ABC8U481-F1
#
_entry.id   AF-A0ABC8U481-F1
#
_cell.length_a   1.000
_cell.length_b   1.000
_cell.length_c   1.000
_cell.angle_alpha   90.00
_cell.angle_beta   90.00
_cell.angle_gamma   90.00
#
_symmetry.space_group_name_H-M   'P 1'
#
loop_
_entity.id
_entity.type
_entity.pdbx_description
1 polymer ?
#
loop_
_entity_poly.entity_id
_entity_poly.type
_entity_poly.pdbx_seq_one_letter_code
_entity_poly.pdbx_strand_id
1 'polypeptide(L)'
;MEVSGGRREREEERGTWKLKEKAAFRNPDEFYFKMVKTKTIGGIHRLESQANKYTPEELMLMKTQDIGYILQKVQTEKKKIERLTAMLHSLDNQPPNRHVHYAEDRYELLGLSLLAIKENEIIELGILVALLCPFTTTCDCL
;
A
#
# COMPACT_ATOMS: atom_id res chain seq x y z
N MET A 1 -26.53 -38.67 7.94
CA MET A 1 -26.69 -37.44 8.74
C MET A 1 -26.78 -36.28 7.75
N GLU A 2 -27.87 -36.15 7.01
CA GLU A 2 -28.04 -35.14 5.96
C GLU A 2 -29.49 -34.67 5.94
N VAL A 3 -29.85 -33.75 6.85
CA VAL A 3 -31.18 -33.11 6.89
C VAL A 3 -31.00 -31.61 7.14
N SER A 4 -30.15 -30.97 6.33
CA SER A 4 -29.85 -29.54 6.50
C SER A 4 -30.27 -28.70 5.28
N GLY A 5 -30.57 -29.32 4.13
CA GLY A 5 -30.97 -28.62 2.90
C GLY A 5 -32.46 -28.27 2.79
N GLY A 6 -33.36 -29.16 3.20
CA GLY A 6 -34.80 -29.03 2.89
C GLY A 6 -35.61 -28.03 3.75
N ARG A 7 -35.03 -27.45 4.81
CA ARG A 7 -35.72 -26.43 5.61
C ARG A 7 -35.65 -25.06 4.94
N ARG A 8 -34.47 -24.71 4.43
CA ARG A 8 -34.19 -23.43 3.78
C ARG A 8 -35.02 -23.26 2.50
N GLU A 9 -35.06 -24.28 1.66
CA GLU A 9 -35.85 -24.27 0.41
C GLU A 9 -37.35 -24.02 0.67
N ARG A 10 -37.95 -24.73 1.64
CA ARG A 10 -39.34 -24.51 2.06
C ARG A 10 -39.57 -23.11 2.66
N GLU A 11 -38.56 -22.48 3.23
CA GLU A 11 -38.65 -21.10 3.73
C GLU A 11 -38.58 -20.08 2.58
N GLU A 12 -37.72 -20.31 1.59
CA GLU A 12 -37.58 -19.50 0.38
C GLU A 12 -38.84 -19.57 -0.51
N GLU A 13 -39.41 -20.76 -0.71
CA GLU A 13 -40.68 -20.97 -1.41
C GLU A 13 -41.84 -20.23 -0.72
N ARG A 14 -41.93 -20.37 0.62
CA ARG A 14 -42.95 -19.67 1.42
C ARG A 14 -42.77 -18.15 1.37
N GLY A 15 -41.54 -17.66 1.35
CA GLY A 15 -41.24 -16.24 1.20
C GLY A 15 -41.70 -15.70 -0.16
N THR A 16 -41.36 -16.41 -1.23
CA THR A 16 -41.71 -16.03 -2.61
C THR A 16 -43.21 -16.06 -2.83
N TRP A 17 -43.90 -17.09 -2.32
CA TRP A 17 -45.37 -17.18 -2.38
C TRP A 17 -46.03 -15.97 -1.73
N LYS A 18 -45.61 -15.60 -0.51
CA LYS A 18 -46.14 -14.43 0.20
C LYS A 18 -45.89 -13.11 -0.55
N LEU A 19 -44.75 -12.98 -1.23
CA LEU A 19 -44.46 -11.80 -2.05
C LEU A 19 -45.36 -11.72 -3.28
N LYS A 20 -45.62 -12.85 -3.95
CA LYS A 20 -46.55 -12.94 -5.09
C LYS A 20 -47.97 -12.59 -4.68
N GLU A 21 -48.44 -13.12 -3.56
CA GLU A 21 -49.76 -12.83 -3.00
C GLU A 21 -49.90 -11.32 -2.71
N LYS A 22 -48.94 -10.73 -2.01
CA LYS A 22 -48.93 -9.28 -1.74
C LYS A 22 -48.89 -8.44 -3.02
N ALA A 23 -48.17 -8.87 -4.04
CA ALA A 23 -48.13 -8.17 -5.33
C ALA A 23 -49.48 -8.24 -6.07
N ALA A 24 -50.19 -9.37 -5.99
CA ALA A 24 -51.50 -9.55 -6.60
C ALA A 24 -52.60 -8.71 -5.92
N PHE A 25 -52.54 -8.56 -4.60
CA PHE A 25 -53.49 -7.77 -3.81
C PHE A 25 -53.05 -6.31 -3.59
N ARG A 26 -52.09 -5.80 -4.37
CA ARG A 26 -51.61 -4.43 -4.22
C ARG A 26 -52.70 -3.43 -4.61
N ASN A 27 -52.96 -2.45 -3.74
CA ASN A 27 -53.89 -1.36 -4.02
C ASN A 27 -53.21 -0.30 -4.93
N PRO A 28 -53.73 -0.01 -6.14
CA PRO A 28 -53.13 1.00 -7.02
C PRO A 28 -53.12 2.42 -6.43
N ASP A 29 -54.05 2.73 -5.52
CA ASP A 29 -54.18 4.04 -4.89
C ASP A 29 -53.41 4.17 -3.57
N GLU A 30 -52.61 3.16 -3.20
CA GLU A 30 -51.83 3.22 -1.96
C GLU A 30 -50.75 4.32 -2.01
N PHE A 31 -50.74 5.19 -1.00
CA PHE A 31 -49.75 6.25 -0.88
C PHE A 31 -49.05 6.22 0.49
N TYR A 32 -47.72 6.11 0.45
CA TYR A 32 -46.85 6.22 1.62
C TYR A 32 -46.00 7.49 1.48
N PHE A 33 -45.85 8.28 2.54
CA PHE A 33 -45.04 9.51 2.52
C PHE A 33 -43.57 9.27 2.08
N LYS A 34 -43.04 8.06 2.27
CA LYS A 34 -41.70 7.67 1.80
C LYS A 34 -41.57 7.70 0.27
N MET A 35 -42.67 7.54 -0.48
CA MET A 35 -42.68 7.61 -1.95
C MET A 35 -42.33 9.00 -2.48
N VAL A 36 -42.46 10.06 -1.67
CA VAL A 36 -42.04 11.42 -2.09
C VAL A 36 -40.50 11.51 -2.21
N LYS A 37 -39.78 10.79 -1.34
CA LYS A 37 -38.30 10.80 -1.26
C LYS A 37 -37.65 9.67 -2.06
N THR A 38 -38.41 8.66 -2.47
CA THR A 38 -37.87 7.46 -3.12
C THR A 38 -38.50 7.30 -4.49
N LYS A 39 -37.72 6.86 -5.47
CA LYS A 39 -38.18 6.77 -6.86
C LYS A 39 -38.05 5.33 -7.34
N THR A 40 -39.02 4.89 -8.11
CA THR A 40 -38.96 3.62 -8.85
C THR A 40 -38.46 3.90 -10.25
N ILE A 41 -37.31 3.35 -10.63
CA ILE A 41 -36.70 3.53 -11.94
C ILE A 41 -36.70 2.16 -12.63
N GLY A 42 -37.44 2.04 -13.75
CA GLY A 42 -37.55 0.76 -14.48
C GLY A 42 -38.21 -0.36 -13.66
N GLY A 43 -39.17 -0.02 -12.79
CA GLY A 43 -39.86 -1.00 -11.94
C GLY A 43 -39.09 -1.42 -10.69
N ILE A 44 -37.85 -0.97 -10.49
CA ILE A 44 -37.03 -1.28 -9.32
C ILE A 44 -37.00 -0.07 -8.39
N HIS A 45 -37.34 -0.28 -7.12
CA HIS A 45 -37.24 0.74 -6.09
C HIS A 45 -35.76 1.10 -5.85
N ARG A 46 -35.38 2.34 -6.14
CA ARG A 46 -34.03 2.84 -5.85
C ARG A 46 -34.10 3.84 -4.71
N LEU A 47 -33.27 3.62 -3.69
CA LEU A 47 -33.01 4.66 -2.71
C LEU A 47 -32.32 5.84 -3.41
N GLU A 48 -32.66 7.04 -2.97
CA GLU A 48 -32.01 8.26 -3.46
C GLU A 48 -30.50 8.15 -3.22
N SER A 49 -29.71 8.21 -4.29
CA SER A 49 -28.26 8.07 -4.18
C SER A 49 -27.72 9.24 -3.38
N GLN A 50 -26.98 8.97 -2.30
CA GLN A 50 -26.32 10.00 -1.48
C GLN A 50 -25.20 10.75 -2.22
N ALA A 51 -24.99 10.46 -3.51
CA ALA A 51 -23.85 10.88 -4.32
C ALA A 51 -23.78 12.40 -4.55
N ASN A 52 -24.87 13.15 -4.34
CA ASN A 52 -24.92 14.58 -4.63
C ASN A 52 -25.43 15.41 -3.45
N LYS A 53 -25.01 15.05 -2.23
CA LYS A 53 -25.34 15.80 -1.02
C LYS A 53 -24.57 17.11 -0.88
N TYR A 54 -23.45 17.26 -1.59
CA TYR A 54 -22.53 18.37 -1.40
C TYR A 54 -22.75 19.46 -2.43
N THR A 55 -22.73 20.69 -1.94
CA THR A 55 -22.65 21.90 -2.76
C THR A 55 -21.28 21.98 -3.45
N PRO A 56 -21.16 22.71 -4.58
CA PRO A 56 -19.89 22.87 -5.27
C PRO A 56 -18.79 23.50 -4.39
N GLU A 57 -19.18 24.37 -3.44
CA GLU A 57 -18.26 24.99 -2.50
C GLU A 57 -17.68 23.98 -1.50
N GLU A 58 -18.51 23.10 -0.93
CA GLU A 58 -18.06 22.02 -0.04
C GLU A 58 -17.11 21.05 -0.76
N LEU A 59 -17.41 20.71 -2.02
CA LEU A 59 -16.54 19.90 -2.87
C LEU A 59 -15.18 20.57 -3.10
N MET A 60 -15.16 21.88 -3.34
CA MET A 60 -13.93 22.64 -3.53
C MET A 60 -13.10 22.72 -2.24
N LEU A 61 -13.75 22.86 -1.10
CA LEU A 61 -13.10 22.87 0.20
C LEU A 61 -12.42 21.52 0.49
N MET A 62 -13.13 20.39 0.28
CA MET A 62 -12.55 19.05 0.47
C MET A 62 -11.30 18.84 -0.39
N LYS A 63 -11.38 19.20 -1.68
CA LYS A 63 -10.22 19.10 -2.59
C LYS A 63 -9.05 19.96 -2.12
N THR A 64 -9.32 21.17 -1.62
CA THR A 64 -8.27 22.08 -1.14
C THR A 64 -7.58 21.53 0.12
N GLN A 65 -8.36 20.95 1.04
CA GLN A 65 -7.83 20.30 2.25
C GLN A 65 -6.94 19.11 1.92
N ASP A 66 -7.37 18.26 0.98
CA ASP A 66 -6.59 17.10 0.53
C ASP A 66 -5.25 17.52 -0.09
N ILE A 67 -5.25 18.57 -0.92
CA ILE A 67 -4.02 19.11 -1.52
C ILE A 67 -3.06 19.60 -0.42
N GLY A 68 -3.56 20.35 0.56
CA GLY A 68 -2.74 20.82 1.69
C GLY A 68 -2.12 19.68 2.49
N TYR A 69 -2.91 18.63 2.76
CA TYR A 69 -2.43 17.44 3.48
C TYR A 69 -1.34 16.70 2.70
N ILE A 70 -1.54 16.48 1.39
CA ILE A 70 -0.55 15.80 0.54
C ILE A 70 0.76 16.59 0.51
N LEU A 71 0.70 17.91 0.32
CA LEU A 71 1.89 18.77 0.33
C LEU A 71 2.64 18.70 1.66
N GLN A 72 1.91 18.78 2.79
CA GLN A 72 2.51 18.67 4.12
C GLN A 72 3.17 17.29 4.34
N LYS A 73 2.53 16.22 3.88
CA LYS A 73 3.09 14.86 3.93
C LYS A 73 4.37 14.74 3.12
N VAL A 74 4.37 15.20 1.88
CA VAL A 74 5.57 15.19 1.02
C VAL A 74 6.73 15.95 1.66
N GLN A 75 6.47 17.14 2.21
CA GLN A 75 7.51 17.91 2.91
C GLN A 75 8.03 17.21 4.16
N THR A 76 7.15 16.54 4.90
CA THR A 76 7.52 15.80 6.11
C THR A 76 8.41 14.60 5.78
N GLU A 77 8.03 13.82 4.77
CA GLU A 77 8.83 12.68 4.33
C GLU A 77 10.18 13.12 3.74
N LYS A 78 10.20 14.21 2.95
CA LYS A 78 11.47 14.77 2.45
C LYS A 78 12.43 15.13 3.58
N LYS A 79 11.95 15.80 4.63
CA LYS A 79 12.78 16.14 5.81
C LYS A 79 13.27 14.91 6.57
N LYS A 80 12.48 13.83 6.61
CA LYS A 80 12.93 12.57 7.22
C LYS A 80 14.06 11.95 6.40
N ILE A 81 13.93 11.93 5.08
CA ILE A 81 14.99 11.45 4.17
C ILE A 81 16.26 12.27 4.40
N GLU A 82 16.17 13.61 4.37
CA GLU A 82 17.32 14.49 4.60
C GLU A 82 18.02 14.21 5.94
N ARG A 83 17.25 13.99 7.02
CA ARG A 83 17.81 13.63 8.33
C ARG A 83 18.51 12.26 8.31
N LEU A 84 17.87 11.25 7.72
CA LEU A 84 18.44 9.90 7.63
C LEU A 84 19.71 9.90 6.79
N THR A 85 19.69 10.56 5.62
CA THR A 85 20.87 10.74 4.77
C THR A 85 21.98 11.49 5.51
N ALA A 86 21.64 12.53 6.28
CA ALA A 86 22.61 13.28 7.08
C ALA A 86 23.26 12.42 8.19
N MET A 87 22.51 11.49 8.77
CA MET A 87 23.05 10.54 9.75
C MET A 87 23.92 9.45 9.09
N LEU A 88 23.71 9.15 7.80
CA LEU A 88 24.34 8.04 7.08
C LEU A 88 25.60 8.44 6.30
N HIS A 89 26.23 9.58 6.61
CA HIS A 89 27.35 10.16 5.85
C HIS A 89 28.57 9.25 5.59
N SER A 90 28.69 8.09 6.23
CA SER A 90 29.93 7.29 6.21
C SER A 90 29.83 5.91 5.54
N LEU A 91 28.64 5.45 5.11
CA LEU A 91 28.47 4.07 4.61
C LEU A 91 28.54 3.90 3.10
N ASP A 92 28.14 4.90 2.30
CA ASP A 92 27.93 4.71 0.85
C ASP A 92 28.81 5.61 -0.04
N ASN A 93 29.42 6.66 0.55
CA ASN A 93 30.23 7.64 -0.17
C ASN A 93 31.66 7.73 0.37
N GLN A 94 32.30 6.59 0.63
CA GLN A 94 33.77 6.61 0.76
C GLN A 94 34.32 6.87 -0.66
N PRO A 95 34.88 8.04 -0.97
CA PRO A 95 35.62 8.19 -2.22
C PRO A 95 36.70 7.09 -2.24
N PRO A 96 37.03 6.48 -3.40
CA PRO A 96 38.11 5.52 -3.45
C PRO A 96 39.36 6.17 -2.87
N ASN A 97 39.74 5.75 -1.66
CA ASN A 97 40.84 6.35 -0.91
C ASN A 97 42.11 6.08 -1.71
N ARG A 98 42.65 7.11 -2.36
CA ARG A 98 43.94 7.02 -3.06
C ARG A 98 45.05 7.03 -2.02
N HIS A 99 45.33 5.88 -1.43
CA HIS A 99 46.45 5.71 -0.51
C HIS A 99 47.76 5.64 -1.29
N VAL A 100 48.65 6.62 -1.09
CA VAL A 100 49.96 6.70 -1.77
C VAL A 100 51.03 6.13 -0.84
N HIS A 101 51.64 5.02 -1.22
CA HIS A 101 52.76 4.43 -0.48
C HIS A 101 54.09 4.93 -1.04
N TYR A 102 54.97 5.42 -0.16
CA TYR A 102 56.36 5.72 -0.48
C TYR A 102 57.22 4.55 0.00
N ALA A 103 58.12 4.06 -0.86
CA ALA A 103 59.06 3.00 -0.52
C ALA A 103 60.48 3.54 -0.67
N GLU A 104 61.37 3.15 0.25
CA GLU A 104 62.76 3.61 0.24
C GLU A 104 63.58 2.81 -0.79
N ASP A 105 63.27 1.52 -0.96
CA ASP A 105 64.01 0.61 -1.86
C ASP A 105 63.12 -0.19 -2.83
N ARG A 106 63.73 -0.65 -3.94
CA ARG A 106 63.03 -1.41 -5.00
C ARG A 106 62.43 -2.74 -4.54
N TYR A 107 63.00 -3.34 -3.49
CA TYR A 107 62.48 -4.58 -2.91
C TYR A 107 61.24 -4.33 -2.05
N GLU A 108 61.13 -3.17 -1.41
CA GLU A 108 59.95 -2.76 -0.64
C GLU A 108 58.75 -2.41 -1.55
N LEU A 109 59.02 -1.79 -2.71
CA LEU A 109 57.99 -1.54 -3.74
C LEU A 109 57.28 -2.83 -4.16
N LEU A 110 58.04 -3.91 -4.36
CA LEU A 110 57.50 -5.21 -4.74
C LEU A 110 56.62 -5.80 -3.62
N GLY A 111 57.05 -5.71 -2.37
CA GLY A 111 56.27 -6.16 -1.21
C GLY A 111 54.96 -5.41 -1.02
N LEU A 112 54.99 -4.08 -1.12
CA LEU A 112 53.81 -3.22 -1.01
C LEU A 112 52.81 -3.46 -2.15
N SER A 113 53.31 -3.64 -3.38
CA SER A 113 52.44 -3.94 -4.53
C SER A 113 51.70 -5.27 -4.38
N LEU A 114 52.35 -6.29 -3.81
CA LEU A 114 51.75 -7.60 -3.58
C LEU A 114 50.69 -7.57 -2.48
N LEU A 115 50.88 -6.77 -1.44
CA LEU A 115 49.89 -6.57 -0.37
C LEU A 115 48.65 -5.82 -0.88
N ALA A 116 48.85 -4.77 -1.69
CA ALA A 116 47.74 -4.00 -2.28
C ALA A 116 46.84 -4.85 -3.20
N ILE A 117 47.43 -5.81 -3.94
CA ILE A 117 46.66 -6.76 -4.77
C ILE A 117 45.83 -7.69 -3.88
N LYS A 118 46.38 -8.16 -2.75
CA LYS A 118 45.67 -9.05 -1.81
C LYS A 118 44.51 -8.37 -1.11
N GLU A 119 44.64 -7.10 -0.73
CA GLU A 119 43.54 -6.34 -0.12
C GLU A 119 42.37 -6.16 -1.10
N ASN A 120 42.65 -5.88 -2.37
CA ASN A 120 41.61 -5.78 -3.40
C ASN A 120 40.92 -7.12 -3.69
N GLU A 121 41.65 -8.23 -3.67
CA GLU A 121 41.08 -9.58 -3.85
C GLU A 121 40.15 -9.97 -2.69
N ILE A 122 40.47 -9.56 -1.45
CA ILE A 122 39.61 -9.74 -0.27
C ILE A 122 38.33 -8.91 -0.37
N ILE A 123 38.41 -7.67 -0.88
CA ILE A 123 37.24 -6.80 -1.10
C ILE A 123 36.32 -7.37 -2.18
N GLU A 124 36.88 -7.83 -3.31
CA GLU A 124 36.14 -8.49 -4.40
C GLU A 124 35.41 -9.76 -3.91
N LEU A 125 36.09 -10.61 -3.13
CA LEU A 125 35.48 -11.80 -2.52
C LEU A 125 34.38 -11.42 -1.51
N GLY A 126 34.57 -10.37 -0.71
CA GLY A 126 33.56 -9.87 0.23
C GLY A 126 32.29 -9.35 -0.45
N ILE A 127 32.43 -8.63 -1.58
CA ILE A 127 31.32 -8.15 -2.40
C ILE A 127 30.59 -9.33 -3.06
N LEU A 128 31.32 -10.31 -3.59
CA LEU A 128 30.73 -11.50 -4.19
C LEU A 128 29.93 -12.31 -3.17
N VAL A 129 30.43 -12.47 -1.94
CA VAL A 129 29.72 -13.11 -0.82
C VAL A 129 28.47 -12.31 -0.43
N ALA A 130 28.54 -10.99 -0.38
CA ALA A 130 27.38 -10.14 -0.08
C ALA A 130 26.28 -10.21 -1.16
N LEU A 131 26.68 -10.28 -2.44
CA LEU A 131 25.75 -10.41 -3.58
C LEU A 131 25.17 -11.84 -3.71
N LEU A 132 25.91 -12.86 -3.26
CA LEU A 132 25.47 -14.25 -3.17
C LEU A 132 24.70 -14.56 -1.89
N CYS A 133 24.51 -13.60 -0.98
CA CYS A 133 23.62 -13.70 0.17
C CYS A 133 22.25 -13.07 -0.16
N PRO A 134 21.34 -13.80 -0.83
CA PRO A 134 19.95 -13.38 -0.87
C PRO A 134 19.39 -13.56 0.54
N PHE A 135 19.21 -12.47 1.27
CA PHE A 135 18.04 -12.33 2.13
C PHE A 135 17.81 -13.47 3.14
N THR A 136 18.64 -13.62 4.17
CA THR A 136 18.17 -14.26 5.42
C THR A 136 17.53 -13.20 6.31
N THR A 137 16.37 -12.68 5.89
CA THR A 137 15.40 -12.18 6.86
C THR A 137 14.67 -13.37 7.48
N THR A 138 14.36 -13.23 8.77
CA THR A 138 13.50 -14.07 9.63
C THR A 138 14.13 -15.34 10.20
N CYS A 139 14.92 -15.18 11.25
CA CYS A 139 14.72 -15.99 12.45
C CYS A 139 14.14 -15.06 13.53
N ASP A 140 12.81 -15.02 13.62
CA ASP A 140 12.17 -14.83 14.91
C ASP A 140 12.69 -15.96 15.82
N CYS A 141 13.41 -15.59 16.86
CA CYS A 141 13.73 -16.48 17.98
C CYS A 141 13.44 -15.68 19.25
N LEU A 142 12.36 -16.12 19.93
CA LEU A 142 11.88 -15.83 21.29
C LEU A 142 12.53 -14.68 22.08
#